data_AF-A0A9Q3JHS2-F1
#
_entry.id   AF-A0A9Q3JHS2-F1
#
_cell.length_a   1.000
_cell.length_b   1.000
_cell.length_c   1.000
_cell.angle_alpha   90.00
_cell.angle_beta   90.00
_cell.angle_gamma   90.00
#
_symmetry.space_group_name_H-M   'P 1'
#
loop_
_entity.id
_entity.type
_entity.pdbx_description
1 polymer ?
#
loop_
_entity_poly.entity_id
_entity_poly.type
_entity_poly.pdbx_seq_one_letter_code
_entity_poly.pdbx_strand_id
1 'polypeptide(L)'
;MTYSKKEALKQLPDAPSSPEFSGTGKYDHMELIYYIDGLFIDFQIITYYWITAIPNTKFKRHSSICYTEMKGMHGRRNWPCLKSNIIQKHSNGTWIWQIIMSFNNEKYSVDQNTYDWCLKQSKRTKNIAPHMNIQMRNHKRLTQIPRELEHAVKFG
;
A
#
# COMPACT_ATOMS: atom_id res chain seq x y z
N MET A 1 19.46 12.45 -20.09
CA MET A 1 19.88 13.34 -18.99
C MET A 1 19.97 12.53 -17.70
N THR A 2 21.13 12.48 -17.07
CA THR A 2 21.34 11.68 -15.85
C THR A 2 21.35 12.63 -14.66
N TYR A 3 20.21 12.74 -13.96
CA TYR A 3 20.11 13.60 -12.77
C TYR A 3 21.07 13.14 -11.67
N SER A 4 21.69 14.08 -10.96
CA SER A 4 22.47 13.80 -9.74
C SER A 4 21.53 13.41 -8.59
N LYS A 5 22.01 12.57 -7.65
CA LYS A 5 21.25 12.16 -6.43
C LYS A 5 20.59 13.34 -5.71
N LYS A 6 21.30 14.47 -5.66
CA LYS A 6 20.89 15.67 -4.93
C LYS A 6 19.80 16.45 -5.67
N GLU A 7 19.76 16.36 -6.99
CA GLU A 7 18.75 17.02 -7.84
C GLU A 7 17.46 16.20 -7.88
N ALA A 8 17.59 14.88 -7.97
CA ALA A 8 16.46 13.95 -7.88
C ALA A 8 15.69 14.09 -6.55
N LEU A 9 16.41 14.25 -5.43
CA LEU A 9 15.82 14.47 -4.11
C LEU A 9 15.10 15.81 -3.97
N LYS A 10 15.52 16.86 -4.69
CA LYS A 10 14.86 18.17 -4.68
C LYS A 10 13.56 18.21 -5.50
N GLN A 11 13.37 17.24 -6.40
CA GLN A 11 12.15 17.09 -7.19
C GLN A 11 11.09 16.24 -6.48
N LEU A 12 11.44 15.56 -5.38
CA LEU A 12 10.43 14.97 -4.52
C LEU A 12 9.62 16.11 -3.91
N PRO A 13 8.28 16.09 -4.02
CA PRO A 13 7.48 17.05 -3.29
C PRO A 13 7.86 16.95 -1.80
N ASP A 14 8.10 18.10 -1.17
CA ASP A 14 8.16 18.22 0.29
C ASP A 14 6.77 17.88 0.83
N ALA A 15 6.48 16.58 0.90
CA ALA A 15 5.16 16.07 1.23
C ALA A 15 5.08 15.86 2.75
N PRO A 16 4.39 16.75 3.50
CA PRO A 16 4.08 16.53 4.92
C PRO A 16 3.20 15.29 5.15
N SER A 17 2.64 14.70 4.08
CA SER A 17 1.76 13.52 4.09
C SER A 17 2.42 12.23 3.60
N SER A 18 3.75 12.18 3.48
CA SER A 18 4.45 10.96 3.07
C SER A 18 4.21 9.84 4.10
N PRO A 19 3.78 8.63 3.69
CA PRO A 19 3.54 7.54 4.63
C PRO A 19 4.85 7.12 5.30
N GLU A 20 4.82 6.98 6.62
CA GLU A 20 5.93 6.42 7.38
C GLU A 20 5.84 4.89 7.31
N PHE A 21 6.94 4.23 6.94
CA PHE A 21 7.01 2.78 7.00
C PHE A 21 7.72 2.34 8.27
N SER A 22 6.96 1.95 9.29
CA SER A 22 7.49 1.49 10.58
C SER A 22 7.92 0.02 10.56
N GLY A 23 7.36 -0.77 9.63
CA GLY A 23 7.51 -2.22 9.55
C GLY A 23 6.60 -3.01 10.51
N THR A 24 5.86 -2.32 11.39
CA THR A 24 4.99 -2.96 12.40
C THR A 24 3.51 -2.62 12.24
N GLY A 25 3.17 -1.55 11.53
CA GLY A 25 1.77 -1.19 11.28
C GLY A 25 1.11 -2.09 10.23
N LYS A 26 -0.21 -2.27 10.38
CA LYS A 26 -1.00 -3.29 9.66
C LYS A 26 -1.01 -3.09 8.14
N TYR A 27 -0.84 -1.88 7.62
CA TYR A 27 -0.87 -1.60 6.18
C TYR A 27 0.32 -0.77 5.70
N ASP A 28 1.28 -0.45 6.57
CA ASP A 28 2.32 0.53 6.30
C ASP A 28 3.15 0.19 5.05
N HIS A 29 3.42 -1.10 4.80
CA HIS A 29 4.16 -1.52 3.60
C HIS A 29 3.35 -1.29 2.32
N MET A 30 2.04 -1.49 2.37
CA MET A 30 1.17 -1.28 1.21
C MET A 30 0.96 0.21 0.94
N GLU A 31 0.84 1.04 1.98
CA GLU A 31 0.73 2.50 1.85
C GLU A 31 2.00 3.11 1.26
N LEU A 32 3.16 2.64 1.70
CA LEU A 32 4.45 2.98 1.10
C LEU A 32 4.52 2.58 -0.39
N ILE A 33 4.09 1.36 -0.72
CA ILE A 33 4.09 0.88 -2.11
C ILE A 33 3.19 1.76 -2.98
N TYR A 34 1.98 2.07 -2.52
CA TYR A 34 1.05 2.93 -3.28
C TYR A 34 1.56 4.35 -3.45
N TYR A 35 2.21 4.91 -2.42
CA TYR A 35 2.86 6.21 -2.52
C TYR A 35 3.96 6.21 -3.58
N ILE A 36 4.86 5.21 -3.55
CA ILE A 36 5.94 5.10 -4.53
C ILE A 36 5.40 4.83 -5.94
N ASP A 37 4.39 3.96 -6.09
CA ASP A 37 3.73 3.72 -7.38
C ASP A 37 3.07 5.01 -7.92
N GLY A 38 2.43 5.81 -7.07
CA GLY A 38 1.86 7.11 -7.43
C GLY A 38 2.90 8.07 -7.95
N LEU A 39 4.04 8.19 -7.25
CA LEU A 39 5.17 8.99 -7.73
C LEU A 39 5.67 8.53 -9.11
N PHE A 40 5.67 7.23 -9.40
CA PHE A 40 6.03 6.74 -10.73
C PHE A 40 5.03 7.13 -11.82
N ILE A 41 3.74 7.12 -11.51
CA ILE A 41 2.67 7.53 -12.44
C ILE A 41 2.78 9.04 -12.72
N ASP A 42 2.91 9.84 -11.66
CA ASP A 42 2.82 11.30 -11.75
C ASP A 42 4.06 11.92 -12.39
N PHE A 43 5.25 11.39 -12.08
CA PHE A 43 6.51 12.01 -12.51
C PHE A 43 7.15 11.32 -13.72
N GLN A 44 6.69 10.14 -14.13
CA GLN A 44 7.24 9.33 -15.25
C GLN A 44 8.78 9.11 -15.23
N ILE A 45 9.46 9.45 -14.14
CA ILE A 45 10.91 9.41 -14.03
C ILE A 45 11.31 8.21 -13.17
N ILE A 46 11.66 7.12 -13.83
CA ILE A 46 12.34 5.99 -13.17
C ILE A 46 13.83 6.28 -13.21
N THR A 47 14.32 7.13 -12.29
CA THR A 47 15.76 7.15 -12.01
C THR A 47 16.07 6.18 -10.88
N TYR A 48 17.16 5.42 -11.05
CA TYR A 48 17.79 4.59 -10.02
C TYR A 48 17.96 5.34 -8.67
N TYR A 49 18.12 6.65 -8.73
CA TYR A 49 18.18 7.52 -7.56
C TYR A 49 16.88 7.52 -6.74
N TRP A 50 15.69 7.47 -7.33
CA TRP A 50 14.43 7.47 -6.58
C TRP A 50 14.21 6.12 -5.87
N ILE A 51 14.53 5.02 -6.56
CA ILE A 51 14.49 3.64 -6.03
C ILE A 51 15.42 3.47 -4.82
N THR A 52 16.49 4.26 -4.74
CA THR A 52 17.46 4.22 -3.64
C THR A 52 17.30 5.32 -2.61
N ALA A 53 16.78 6.49 -2.98
CA ALA A 53 16.72 7.66 -2.10
C ALA A 53 15.39 7.75 -1.33
N ILE A 54 14.26 7.38 -1.95
CA ILE A 54 12.96 7.41 -1.27
C ILE A 54 12.95 6.41 -0.11
N PRO A 55 13.39 5.15 -0.29
CA PRO A 55 13.41 4.23 0.82
C PRO A 55 14.35 4.67 1.95
N ASN A 56 15.56 5.14 1.62
CA ASN A 56 16.52 5.58 2.63
C ASN A 56 16.09 6.84 3.40
N THR A 57 15.18 7.65 2.87
CA THR A 57 14.67 8.87 3.54
C THR A 57 13.36 8.64 4.27
N LYS A 58 12.54 7.67 3.83
CA LYS A 58 11.19 7.43 4.38
C LYS A 58 11.09 6.20 5.29
N PHE A 59 12.06 5.30 5.23
CA PHE A 59 12.10 4.12 6.11
C PHE A 59 12.74 4.52 7.44
N LYS A 60 12.06 4.26 8.56
CA LYS A 60 12.57 4.53 9.92
C LYS A 60 12.76 3.22 10.69
N ARG A 61 13.78 3.18 11.56
CA ARG A 61 14.06 2.05 12.47
C ARG A 61 14.18 0.71 11.73
N HIS A 62 13.32 -0.27 12.03
CA HIS A 62 13.39 -1.64 11.52
C HIS A 62 13.23 -1.73 9.99
N SER A 63 12.46 -0.82 9.40
CA SER A 63 12.28 -0.82 7.96
C SER A 63 13.57 -0.40 7.24
N SER A 64 14.33 0.56 7.76
CA SER A 64 15.61 0.97 7.16
C SER A 64 16.63 -0.17 7.14
N ILE A 65 16.65 -0.99 8.20
CA ILE A 65 17.47 -2.21 8.28
C ILE A 65 16.99 -3.21 7.22
N CYS A 66 15.69 -3.47 7.16
CA CYS A 66 15.10 -4.36 6.17
C CYS A 66 15.38 -3.93 4.72
N TYR A 67 15.34 -2.65 4.42
CA TYR A 67 15.68 -2.11 3.09
C TYR A 67 17.16 -2.32 2.76
N THR A 68 18.04 -2.11 3.75
CA THR A 68 19.49 -2.29 3.60
C THR A 68 19.85 -3.76 3.38
N GLU A 69 19.23 -4.67 4.12
CA GLU A 69 19.32 -6.13 3.92
C GLU A 69 18.83 -6.54 2.52
N MET A 70 17.66 -6.05 2.10
CA MET A 70 17.11 -6.33 0.77
C MET A 70 18.03 -5.84 -0.35
N LYS A 71 18.64 -4.66 -0.18
CA LYS A 71 19.63 -4.11 -1.11
C LYS A 71 20.91 -4.96 -1.16
N GLY A 72 21.37 -5.44 0.00
CA GLY A 72 22.54 -6.32 0.11
C GLY A 72 22.32 -7.69 -0.56
N MET A 73 21.13 -8.28 -0.40
CA MET A 73 20.80 -9.60 -0.95
C MET A 73 20.54 -9.60 -2.46
N HIS A 74 20.06 -8.49 -3.03
CA HIS A 74 19.54 -8.50 -4.41
C HIS A 74 20.27 -7.56 -5.39
N GLY A 75 21.20 -6.72 -4.95
CA GLY A 75 21.97 -5.81 -5.81
C GLY A 75 21.15 -4.63 -6.35
N ARG A 76 21.60 -4.01 -7.46
CA ARG A 76 20.95 -2.85 -8.10
C ARG A 76 19.69 -3.26 -8.90
N ARG A 77 18.67 -3.83 -8.27
CA ARG A 77 17.40 -4.20 -8.96
C ARG A 77 16.41 -3.03 -9.05
N ASN A 78 15.52 -3.11 -10.03
CA ASN A 78 14.45 -2.15 -10.31
C ASN A 78 13.32 -2.20 -9.27
N TRP A 79 12.46 -1.16 -9.24
CA TRP A 79 11.35 -1.04 -8.28
C TRP A 79 10.41 -2.27 -8.22
N PRO A 80 10.01 -2.90 -9.34
CA PRO A 80 9.16 -4.09 -9.31
C PRO A 80 9.72 -5.22 -8.44
N CYS A 81 11.03 -5.46 -8.49
CA CYS A 81 11.65 -6.47 -7.66
C CYS A 81 11.62 -6.09 -6.17
N LEU A 82 11.94 -4.84 -5.84
CA LEU A 82 11.90 -4.36 -4.46
C LEU A 82 10.47 -4.42 -3.88
N LYS A 83 9.49 -3.99 -4.66
CA LYS A 83 8.06 -4.09 -4.33
C LYS A 83 7.66 -5.52 -4.03
N SER A 84 8.04 -6.48 -4.88
CA SER A 84 7.77 -7.91 -4.66
C SER A 84 8.37 -8.41 -3.34
N ASN A 85 9.60 -8.02 -3.03
CA ASN A 85 10.26 -8.43 -1.79
C ASN A 85 9.60 -7.83 -0.53
N ILE A 86 9.19 -6.56 -0.58
CA ILE A 86 8.46 -5.91 0.52
C ILE A 86 7.14 -6.64 0.75
N ILE A 87 6.38 -6.94 -0.32
CA ILE A 87 5.13 -7.69 -0.23
C ILE A 87 5.40 -9.09 0.35
N GLN A 88 6.40 -9.81 -0.13
CA GLN A 88 6.69 -11.17 0.34
C GLN A 88 7.06 -11.21 1.83
N LYS A 89 7.82 -10.21 2.32
CA LYS A 89 8.25 -10.16 3.72
C LYS A 89 7.14 -9.72 4.68
N HIS A 90 6.30 -8.77 4.27
CA HIS A 90 5.32 -8.13 5.16
C HIS A 90 3.87 -8.58 4.94
N SER A 91 3.52 -9.10 3.76
CA SER A 91 2.22 -9.71 3.46
C SER A 91 2.26 -11.24 3.62
N ASN A 92 2.79 -11.72 4.75
CA ASN A 92 2.87 -13.17 5.01
C ASN A 92 1.49 -13.80 5.26
N GLY A 93 1.43 -15.14 5.34
CA GLY A 93 0.17 -15.88 5.50
C GLY A 93 -0.66 -15.44 6.72
N THR A 94 0.00 -15.16 7.85
CA THR A 94 -0.65 -14.64 9.07
C THR A 94 -1.30 -13.29 8.83
N TRP A 95 -0.60 -12.38 8.15
CA TRP A 95 -1.13 -11.07 7.80
C TRP A 95 -2.35 -11.17 6.87
N ILE A 96 -2.25 -11.99 5.81
CA ILE A 96 -3.36 -12.24 4.88
C ILE A 96 -4.56 -12.78 5.65
N TRP A 97 -4.35 -13.78 6.52
CA TRP A 97 -5.41 -14.37 7.33
C TRP A 97 -6.08 -13.33 8.25
N GLN A 98 -5.30 -12.48 8.93
CA GLN A 98 -5.85 -11.40 9.75
C GLN A 98 -6.71 -10.42 8.95
N ILE A 99 -6.33 -10.11 7.71
CA ILE A 99 -7.14 -9.24 6.83
C ILE A 99 -8.42 -9.94 6.41
N ILE A 100 -8.37 -11.23 6.06
CA ILE A 100 -9.56 -12.03 5.74
C ILE A 100 -10.52 -12.05 6.92
N MET A 101 -10.03 -12.31 8.13
CA MET A 101 -10.85 -12.30 9.34
C MET A 101 -11.44 -10.92 9.62
N SER A 102 -10.63 -9.85 9.48
CA SER A 102 -11.12 -8.48 9.63
C SER A 102 -12.22 -8.14 8.62
N PHE A 103 -12.07 -8.62 7.38
CA PHE A 103 -13.05 -8.42 6.31
C PHE A 103 -14.37 -9.16 6.60
N ASN A 104 -14.31 -10.42 7.03
CA ASN A 104 -15.48 -11.24 7.28
C ASN A 104 -16.25 -10.83 8.55
N ASN A 105 -15.55 -10.34 9.57
CA ASN A 105 -16.14 -10.00 10.87
C ASN A 105 -16.73 -8.59 10.92
N GLU A 106 -16.31 -7.68 10.04
CA GLU A 106 -16.78 -6.28 10.05
C GLU A 106 -17.90 -6.04 9.05
N LYS A 107 -19.15 -6.23 9.52
CA LYS A 107 -20.37 -5.86 8.80
C LYS A 107 -20.60 -4.34 8.80
N TYR A 108 -21.38 -3.88 7.83
CA TYR A 108 -21.82 -2.49 7.82
C TYR A 108 -22.87 -2.24 8.93
N SER A 109 -22.66 -1.22 9.76
CA SER A 109 -23.66 -0.65 10.68
C SER A 109 -24.01 0.78 10.28
N VAL A 110 -25.20 1.25 10.65
CA VAL A 110 -25.64 2.65 10.44
C VAL A 110 -24.87 3.63 11.32
N ASP A 111 -24.33 3.17 12.45
CA ASP A 111 -23.66 4.02 13.43
C ASP A 111 -22.25 4.47 13.00
N GLN A 112 -21.69 3.89 11.94
CA GLN A 112 -20.35 4.21 11.46
C GLN A 112 -20.40 5.07 10.20
N ASN A 113 -19.36 5.88 10.00
CA ASN A 113 -19.22 6.66 8.78
C ASN A 113 -19.08 5.73 7.55
N THR A 114 -19.99 5.88 6.59
CA THR A 114 -20.06 5.06 5.38
C THR A 114 -18.79 5.17 4.53
N TYR A 115 -18.23 6.36 4.39
CA TYR A 115 -17.02 6.58 3.59
C TYR A 115 -15.82 5.86 4.21
N ASP A 116 -15.62 6.00 5.52
CA ASP A 116 -14.51 5.37 6.23
C ASP A 116 -14.60 3.84 6.19
N TRP A 117 -15.80 3.28 6.37
CA TRP A 117 -16.02 1.85 6.24
C TRP A 117 -15.73 1.37 4.81
N CYS A 118 -16.27 2.06 3.80
CA CYS A 118 -16.01 1.77 2.39
C CYS A 118 -14.51 1.79 2.06
N LEU A 119 -13.76 2.76 2.60
CA LEU A 119 -12.32 2.88 2.42
C LEU A 119 -11.58 1.72 3.08
N LYS A 120 -11.92 1.36 4.33
CA LYS A 120 -11.34 0.20 5.04
C LYS A 120 -11.58 -1.11 4.27
N GLN A 121 -12.81 -1.36 3.84
CA GLN A 121 -13.16 -2.57 3.08
C GLN A 121 -12.54 -2.58 1.68
N SER A 122 -12.37 -1.42 1.05
CA SER A 122 -11.62 -1.27 -0.21
C SER A 122 -10.15 -1.67 -0.03
N LYS A 123 -9.49 -1.17 1.01
CA LYS A 123 -8.11 -1.56 1.36
C LYS A 123 -8.00 -3.08 1.58
N ARG A 124 -8.93 -3.68 2.32
CA ARG A 124 -8.93 -5.13 2.59
C ARG A 124 -9.11 -5.98 1.33
N THR A 125 -10.11 -5.66 0.51
CA THR A 125 -10.40 -6.43 -0.71
C THR A 125 -9.30 -6.32 -1.76
N LYS A 126 -8.65 -5.16 -1.89
CA LYS A 126 -7.45 -5.01 -2.74
C LYS A 126 -6.30 -5.93 -2.32
N ASN A 127 -6.14 -6.17 -1.02
CA ASN A 127 -5.07 -7.01 -0.48
C ASN A 127 -5.40 -8.51 -0.50
N ILE A 128 -6.65 -8.89 -0.23
CA ILE A 128 -7.08 -10.31 -0.25
C ILE A 128 -7.21 -10.83 -1.69
N ALA A 129 -7.70 -9.98 -2.60
CA ALA A 129 -8.03 -10.39 -3.96
C ALA A 129 -7.49 -9.38 -4.99
N PRO A 130 -6.17 -9.28 -5.15
CA PRO A 130 -5.55 -8.32 -6.05
C PRO A 130 -5.91 -8.55 -7.53
N HIS A 131 -6.21 -9.79 -7.90
CA HIS A 131 -6.59 -10.20 -9.27
C HIS A 131 -8.05 -9.87 -9.64
N MET A 132 -8.91 -9.59 -8.66
CA MET A 132 -10.31 -9.27 -8.94
C MET A 132 -10.42 -7.89 -9.60
N ASN A 133 -11.33 -7.72 -10.55
CA ASN A 133 -11.64 -6.40 -11.09
C ASN A 133 -12.43 -5.56 -10.07
N ILE A 134 -12.67 -4.28 -10.38
CA ILE A 134 -13.39 -3.38 -9.47
C ILE A 134 -14.81 -3.86 -9.16
N GLN A 135 -15.54 -4.38 -10.15
CA GLN A 135 -16.92 -4.86 -10.00
C GLN A 135 -16.99 -6.07 -9.06
N MET A 136 -16.08 -7.05 -9.24
CA MET A 136 -15.97 -8.23 -8.37
C MET A 136 -15.64 -7.83 -6.93
N ARG A 137 -14.74 -6.86 -6.74
CA ARG A 137 -14.44 -6.33 -5.40
C ARG A 137 -15.63 -5.60 -4.80
N ASN A 138 -16.39 -4.83 -5.58
CA ASN A 138 -17.62 -4.16 -5.13
C ASN A 138 -18.66 -5.18 -4.69
N HIS A 139 -18.88 -6.22 -5.50
CA HIS A 139 -19.78 -7.31 -5.15
C HIS A 139 -19.36 -8.01 -3.85
N LYS A 140 -18.07 -8.28 -3.68
CA LYS A 140 -17.54 -8.86 -2.44
C LYS A 140 -17.78 -7.94 -1.24
N ARG A 141 -17.69 -6.61 -1.38
CA ARG A 141 -18.00 -5.66 -0.30
C ARG A 141 -19.50 -5.62 0.04
N LEU A 142 -20.37 -5.74 -0.97
CA LEU A 142 -21.82 -5.82 -0.75
C LEU A 142 -22.22 -6.99 0.15
N THR A 143 -21.51 -8.13 0.10
CA THR A 143 -21.78 -9.27 1.01
C THR A 143 -21.52 -8.97 2.50
N GLN A 144 -20.87 -7.85 2.80
CA GLN A 144 -20.65 -7.36 4.17
C GLN A 144 -21.71 -6.35 4.61
N ILE A 145 -22.67 -6.01 3.76
CA ILE A 145 -23.78 -5.12 4.08
C ILE A 145 -24.99 -6.00 4.43
N PRO A 146 -25.64 -5.77 5.59
CA PRO A 146 -26.92 -6.40 5.89
C PRO A 146 -27.93 -6.08 4.79
N ARG A 147 -28.76 -7.06 4.41
CA ARG A 147 -29.73 -6.93 3.30
C ARG A 147 -30.65 -5.71 3.43
N GLU A 148 -30.99 -5.35 4.68
CA GLU A 148 -31.82 -4.21 5.05
C GLU A 148 -31.17 -2.85 4.75
N LEU A 149 -29.84 -2.82 4.58
CA LEU A 149 -29.04 -1.60 4.40
C LEU A 149 -28.39 -1.51 3.01
N GLU A 150 -28.71 -2.41 2.08
CA GLU A 150 -28.11 -2.45 0.73
C GLU A 150 -28.32 -1.13 -0.05
N HIS A 151 -29.45 -0.44 0.16
CA HIS A 151 -29.75 0.82 -0.50
C HIS A 151 -28.96 2.02 0.05
N ALA A 152 -28.40 1.92 1.26
CA ALA A 152 -27.71 3.01 1.94
C ALA A 152 -26.27 3.21 1.47
N VAL A 153 -25.68 2.23 0.78
CA VAL A 153 -24.26 2.26 0.39
C VAL A 153 -24.12 2.17 -1.12
N LYS A 154 -23.48 3.18 -1.71
CA LYS A 154 -23.09 3.18 -3.13
C LYS A 154 -21.57 3.11 -3.24
N PHE A 155 -21.07 2.14 -3.98
CA PHE A 155 -19.65 2.06 -4.32
C PHE A 155 -19.39 2.80 -5.63
N GLY A 156 -18.56 3.84 -5.57
CA GLY A 156 -17.94 4.47 -6.75
C GLY A 156 -16.76 3.66 -7.29
#